data_AF-A0A977PU16-F1
#
_entry.id   AF-A0A977PU16-F1
#
_cell.length_a   1.000
_cell.length_b   1.000
_cell.length_c   1.000
_cell.angle_alpha   90.00
_cell.angle_beta   90.00
_cell.angle_gamma   90.00
#
_symmetry.space_group_name_H-M   'P 1'
#
loop_
_entity.id
_entity.type
_entity.pdbx_description
1 polymer ?
#
loop_
_entity_poly.entity_id
_entity_poly.type
_entity_poly.pdbx_seq_one_letter_code
_entity_poly.pdbx_strand_id
1 'polypeptide(L)'
;MSQIIDLVNRLENCSTGEKGWQEFEVLCLEILEFLFVPPLIRPIIQARTYSGTHRRDAVFPNRNFDEKHNWGLLLRELQARMVLFEFKNYQNSKIGKEEVLQTDSYLSEPMGKLAIIICNKLPERGAYIQRNSIYSRQGKVILFITREHLKEMLSIKERGEDPCDLIIDLVEQFYLQHE
;
A
#
# COMPACT_ATOMS: atom_id res chain seq x y z
N MET A 1 8.56 -25.94 4.48
CA MET A 1 9.08 -24.60 4.10
C MET A 1 8.40 -23.58 5.00
N SER A 2 9.10 -22.56 5.49
CA SER A 2 8.44 -21.51 6.27
C SER A 2 7.42 -20.78 5.38
N GLN A 3 6.32 -20.29 5.96
CA GLN A 3 5.31 -19.52 5.23
C GLN A 3 5.93 -18.33 4.48
N ILE A 4 6.94 -17.70 5.06
CA ILE A 4 7.67 -16.58 4.46
C ILE A 4 8.42 -17.00 3.18
N ILE A 5 9.12 -18.14 3.21
CA ILE A 5 9.81 -18.65 2.01
C ILE A 5 8.82 -18.94 0.88
N ASP A 6 7.63 -19.48 1.20
CA ASP A 6 6.57 -19.70 0.21
C ASP A 6 6.08 -18.38 -0.40
N LEU A 7 5.76 -17.39 0.42
CA LEU A 7 5.30 -16.07 -0.01
C LEU A 7 6.32 -15.36 -0.90
N VAL A 8 7.60 -15.40 -0.52
CA VAL A 8 8.70 -14.82 -1.31
C VAL A 8 8.83 -15.53 -2.66
N ASN A 9 8.85 -16.86 -2.67
CA ASN A 9 8.96 -17.64 -3.91
C ASN A 9 7.78 -17.34 -4.85
N ARG A 10 6.55 -17.26 -4.34
CA ARG A 10 5.37 -16.91 -5.14
C ARG A 10 5.47 -15.48 -5.69
N LEU A 11 6.01 -14.54 -4.92
CA LEU A 11 6.16 -13.14 -5.35
C LEU A 11 7.16 -12.99 -6.49
N GLU A 12 8.26 -13.75 -6.44
CA GLU A 12 9.29 -13.75 -7.48
C GLU A 12 8.82 -14.42 -8.77
N ASN A 13 8.03 -15.49 -8.64
CA ASN A 13 7.52 -16.25 -9.79
C ASN A 13 6.19 -15.72 -10.35
N CYS A 14 5.55 -14.74 -9.69
CA CYS A 14 4.30 -14.17 -10.15
C CYS A 14 4.49 -13.44 -11.50
N SER A 15 3.75 -13.92 -12.50
CA SER A 15 3.77 -13.39 -13.87
C SER A 15 3.38 -11.92 -13.91
N THR A 16 4.02 -11.13 -14.77
CA THR A 16 3.69 -9.71 -14.92
C THR A 16 2.58 -9.47 -15.95
N GLY A 17 1.87 -8.35 -15.80
CA GLY A 17 0.79 -7.98 -16.72
C GLY A 17 -0.50 -8.77 -16.48
N GLU A 18 -1.37 -8.74 -17.49
CA GLU A 18 -2.74 -9.29 -17.41
C GLU A 18 -2.77 -10.76 -16.95
N LYS A 19 -1.81 -11.58 -17.43
CA LYS A 19 -1.73 -13.02 -17.10
C LYS A 19 -1.57 -13.30 -15.61
N GLY A 20 -0.88 -12.41 -14.88
CA GLY A 20 -0.65 -12.59 -13.44
C GLY A 20 -1.30 -11.51 -12.58
N TRP A 21 -2.19 -10.67 -13.14
CA TRP A 21 -2.77 -9.56 -12.39
C TRP A 21 -3.60 -10.04 -11.20
N GLN A 22 -4.48 -11.03 -11.40
CA GLN A 22 -5.30 -11.60 -10.33
C GLN A 22 -4.44 -12.35 -9.30
N GLU A 23 -3.44 -13.10 -9.74
CA GLU A 23 -2.51 -13.81 -8.86
C GLU A 23 -1.74 -12.83 -7.97
N PHE A 24 -1.27 -11.73 -8.55
CA PHE A 24 -0.55 -10.69 -7.81
C PHE A 24 -1.45 -10.00 -6.77
N GLU A 25 -2.70 -9.69 -7.12
CA GLU A 25 -3.68 -9.10 -6.18
C GLU A 25 -3.90 -10.02 -4.98
N VAL A 26 -4.18 -11.31 -5.23
CA VAL A 26 -4.40 -12.31 -4.17
C VAL A 26 -3.16 -12.49 -3.31
N LEU A 27 -1.98 -12.59 -3.93
CA LEU A 27 -0.72 -12.76 -3.20
C LEU A 27 -0.38 -11.54 -2.35
N CYS A 28 -0.54 -10.33 -2.88
CA CYS A 28 -0.28 -9.12 -2.11
C CYS A 28 -1.24 -9.01 -0.93
N LEU A 29 -2.52 -9.37 -1.11
CA LEU A 29 -3.48 -9.40 -0.01
C LEU A 29 -3.07 -10.38 1.10
N GLU A 30 -2.66 -11.60 0.73
CA GLU A 30 -2.19 -12.62 1.66
C GLU A 30 -0.96 -12.13 2.43
N ILE A 31 0.00 -11.50 1.75
CA ILE A 31 1.18 -10.90 2.38
C ILE A 31 0.77 -9.78 3.34
N LEU A 32 -0.11 -8.87 2.94
CA LEU A 32 -0.55 -7.76 3.80
C LEU A 32 -1.32 -8.24 5.04
N GLU A 33 -2.19 -9.23 4.90
CA GLU A 33 -2.86 -9.87 6.04
C GLU A 33 -1.83 -10.53 6.97
N PHE A 34 -0.88 -11.29 6.39
CA PHE A 34 0.18 -11.91 7.17
C PHE A 34 1.02 -10.87 7.90
N LEU A 35 1.36 -9.73 7.28
CA LEU A 35 2.20 -8.70 7.85
C LEU A 35 1.48 -7.88 8.93
N PHE A 36 0.26 -7.40 8.65
CA PHE A 36 -0.36 -6.30 9.40
C PHE A 36 -1.63 -6.66 10.17
N VAL A 37 -2.10 -7.91 10.10
CA VAL A 37 -3.27 -8.37 10.86
C VAL A 37 -2.83 -9.42 11.90
N PRO A 38 -2.83 -9.10 13.21
CA PRO A 38 -3.03 -7.78 13.86
C PRO A 38 -1.83 -6.81 13.66
N PRO A 39 -1.99 -5.49 13.95
CA PRO A 39 -3.13 -4.85 14.63
C PRO A 39 -4.23 -4.31 13.72
N LEU A 40 -4.02 -4.24 12.40
CA LEU A 40 -5.09 -3.85 11.49
C LEU A 40 -6.20 -4.90 11.51
N ILE A 41 -7.40 -4.46 11.15
CA ILE A 41 -8.52 -5.38 10.96
C ILE A 41 -8.41 -5.97 9.55
N ARG A 42 -8.87 -7.22 9.39
CA ARG A 42 -8.96 -7.87 8.08
C ARG A 42 -9.59 -6.95 7.02
N PRO A 43 -9.08 -6.97 5.79
CA PRO A 43 -9.45 -6.01 4.77
C PRO A 43 -10.86 -6.22 4.25
N ILE A 44 -11.46 -5.11 3.81
CA ILE A 44 -12.65 -5.11 2.96
C ILE A 44 -12.17 -5.11 1.51
N ILE A 45 -12.35 -6.23 0.81
CA ILE A 45 -11.88 -6.46 -0.55
C ILE A 45 -12.90 -5.93 -1.56
N GLN A 46 -12.45 -5.35 -2.67
CA GLN A 46 -13.29 -4.86 -3.77
C GLN A 46 -14.40 -3.91 -3.31
N ALA A 47 -14.11 -3.11 -2.28
CA ALA A 47 -15.05 -2.15 -1.71
C ALA A 47 -15.46 -1.13 -2.78
N ARG A 48 -16.77 -1.08 -3.06
CA ARG A 48 -17.34 -0.12 -4.02
C ARG A 48 -17.81 1.13 -3.31
N THR A 49 -17.66 2.28 -3.96
CA THR A 49 -18.41 3.47 -3.54
C THR A 49 -19.90 3.24 -3.72
N TYR A 50 -20.73 3.99 -2.99
CA TYR A 50 -22.19 3.88 -3.10
C TYR A 50 -22.70 4.08 -4.54
N SER A 51 -22.04 4.96 -5.30
CA SER A 51 -22.28 5.18 -6.73
C SER A 51 -21.87 4.02 -7.64
N GLY A 52 -21.08 3.06 -7.16
CA GLY A 52 -20.52 1.96 -7.94
C GLY A 52 -19.38 2.35 -8.90
N THR A 53 -19.02 3.63 -8.99
CA THR A 53 -18.02 4.14 -9.95
C THR A 53 -16.58 3.78 -9.62
N HIS A 54 -16.29 3.49 -8.36
CA HIS A 54 -14.93 3.16 -7.91
C HIS A 54 -14.92 1.78 -7.27
N ARG A 55 -13.97 0.94 -7.69
CA ARG A 55 -13.66 -0.35 -7.06
C ARG A 55 -12.26 -0.22 -6.47
N ARG A 56 -12.18 -0.20 -5.14
CA ARG A 56 -10.93 -0.21 -4.38
C ARG A 56 -10.47 -1.64 -4.21
N ASP A 57 -9.19 -1.92 -4.37
CA ASP A 57 -8.73 -3.31 -4.31
C ASP A 57 -8.83 -3.88 -2.88
N ALA A 58 -8.16 -3.24 -1.90
CA ALA A 58 -8.24 -3.63 -0.50
C ALA A 58 -8.23 -2.43 0.44
N VAL A 59 -9.10 -2.44 1.46
CA VAL A 59 -9.15 -1.40 2.48
C VAL A 59 -9.05 -2.02 3.87
N PHE A 60 -8.01 -1.69 4.61
CA PHE A 60 -7.78 -2.18 5.97
C PHE A 60 -8.29 -1.15 6.99
N PRO A 61 -9.28 -1.51 7.84
CA PRO A 61 -9.68 -0.65 8.94
C PRO A 61 -8.57 -0.58 9.99
N ASN A 62 -8.17 0.63 10.33
CA ASN A 62 -7.21 0.92 11.39
C ASN A 62 -7.97 1.46 12.62
N ARG A 63 -7.95 0.66 13.69
CA ARG A 63 -8.55 1.01 14.99
C ARG A 63 -7.49 1.05 16.08
N ASN A 64 -6.23 1.19 15.70
CA ASN A 64 -5.14 1.27 16.64
C ASN A 64 -5.06 2.69 17.20
N PHE A 65 -5.60 2.89 18.39
CA PHE A 65 -5.56 4.19 19.08
C PHE A 65 -4.34 4.34 19.99
N ASP A 66 -3.44 3.35 20.03
CA ASP A 66 -2.19 3.42 20.79
C ASP A 66 -1.09 4.02 19.90
N GLU A 67 -0.71 5.27 20.20
CA GLU A 67 0.31 6.00 19.46
C GLU A 67 1.73 5.42 19.62
N LYS A 68 1.94 4.49 20.56
CA LYS A 68 3.19 3.72 20.65
C LYS A 68 3.34 2.70 19.52
N HIS A 69 2.25 2.36 18.84
CA HIS A 69 2.29 1.51 17.66
C HIS A 69 2.30 2.38 16.40
N ASN A 70 3.14 2.03 15.43
CA ASN A 70 3.23 2.73 14.13
C ASN A 70 1.88 2.93 13.42
N TRP A 71 0.97 1.95 13.44
CA TRP A 71 -0.38 2.14 12.90
C TRP A 71 -1.21 3.18 13.67
N GLY A 72 -1.01 3.32 14.99
CA GLY A 72 -1.63 4.38 15.77
C GLY A 72 -1.02 5.75 15.51
N LEU A 73 0.29 5.81 15.29
CA LEU A 73 0.98 7.02 14.82
C LEU A 73 0.40 7.48 13.48
N LEU A 74 0.30 6.58 12.49
CA LEU A 74 -0.29 6.86 11.17
C LEU A 74 -1.78 7.24 11.27
N LEU A 75 -2.52 6.63 12.20
CA LEU A 75 -3.92 7.00 12.46
C LEU A 75 -4.02 8.45 12.94
N ARG A 76 -3.15 8.88 13.85
CA ARG A 76 -3.13 10.24 14.38
C ARG A 76 -2.72 11.26 13.31
N GLU A 77 -1.60 11.01 12.63
CA GLU A 77 -0.96 12.01 11.76
C GLU A 77 -1.66 12.14 10.41
N LEU A 78 -2.04 11.01 9.81
CA LEU A 78 -2.65 10.97 8.49
C LEU A 78 -4.13 10.63 8.54
N GLN A 79 -4.74 10.60 9.73
CA GLN A 79 -6.14 10.19 9.90
C GLN A 79 -6.42 8.83 9.25
N ALA A 80 -5.41 7.94 9.20
CA ALA A 80 -5.38 6.72 8.39
C ALA A 80 -6.34 5.63 8.93
N ARG A 81 -7.63 5.93 8.95
CA ARG A 81 -8.74 5.13 9.50
C ARG A 81 -9.07 3.94 8.61
N MET A 82 -9.01 4.14 7.30
CA MET A 82 -9.29 3.12 6.29
C MET A 82 -8.14 3.12 5.29
N VAL A 83 -7.09 2.36 5.60
CA VAL A 83 -5.85 2.35 4.81
C VAL A 83 -6.11 1.65 3.49
N LEU A 84 -6.04 2.41 2.40
CA LEU A 84 -6.25 1.91 1.04
C LEU A 84 -4.97 1.29 0.50
N PHE A 85 -5.07 0.06 0.02
CA PHE A 85 -4.06 -0.62 -0.78
C PHE A 85 -4.59 -0.86 -2.19
N GLU A 86 -3.81 -0.46 -3.19
CA GLU A 86 -4.06 -0.70 -4.62
C GLU A 86 -2.93 -1.57 -5.20
N PHE A 87 -3.24 -2.48 -6.11
CA PHE A 87 -2.26 -3.42 -6.68
C PHE A 87 -2.07 -3.17 -8.19
N LYS A 88 -0.83 -2.87 -8.60
CA LYS A 88 -0.47 -2.63 -10.01
C LYS A 88 0.58 -3.63 -10.45
N ASN A 89 0.16 -4.57 -11.31
CA ASN A 89 1.02 -5.60 -11.91
C ASN A 89 1.10 -5.43 -13.43
N TYR A 90 2.03 -4.62 -13.92
CA TYR A 90 2.13 -4.26 -15.34
C TYR A 90 3.35 -4.88 -16.03
N GLN A 91 3.16 -5.31 -17.28
CA GLN A 91 4.26 -5.74 -18.15
C GLN A 91 4.76 -4.55 -18.99
N ASN A 92 3.99 -4.12 -19.99
CA ASN A 92 4.41 -3.11 -20.97
C ASN A 92 4.08 -1.67 -20.55
N SER A 93 3.00 -1.48 -19.77
CA SER A 93 2.55 -0.16 -19.32
C SER A 93 3.35 0.34 -18.13
N LYS A 94 3.51 1.65 -17.97
CA LYS A 94 4.20 2.25 -16.82
C LYS A 94 3.22 2.45 -15.66
N ILE A 95 3.76 2.51 -14.44
CA ILE A 95 3.01 2.98 -13.27
C ILE A 95 3.25 4.48 -13.20
N GLY A 96 2.27 5.24 -13.65
CA GLY A 96 2.38 6.65 -13.99
C GLY A 96 1.47 7.54 -13.16
N LYS A 97 1.18 8.72 -13.72
CA LYS A 97 0.35 9.74 -13.06
C LYS A 97 -1.10 9.29 -12.87
N GLU A 98 -1.62 8.49 -13.81
CA GLU A 98 -3.01 8.06 -13.83
C GLU A 98 -3.35 7.18 -12.63
N GLU A 99 -2.46 6.24 -12.28
CA GLU A 99 -2.62 5.38 -11.10
C GLU A 99 -2.66 6.19 -9.80
N VAL A 100 -1.85 7.23 -9.71
CA VAL A 100 -1.81 8.12 -8.55
C VAL A 100 -3.09 8.95 -8.45
N LEU A 101 -3.55 9.53 -9.58
CA LEU A 101 -4.80 10.30 -9.63
C LEU A 101 -6.02 9.43 -9.32
N GLN A 102 -6.05 8.20 -9.84
CA GLN A 102 -7.10 7.24 -9.53
C GLN A 102 -7.11 6.95 -8.02
N THR A 103 -5.95 6.65 -7.43
CA THR A 103 -5.83 6.38 -5.99
C THR A 103 -6.27 7.58 -5.14
N ASP A 104 -5.88 8.81 -5.52
CA ASP A 104 -6.31 10.05 -4.86
C ASP A 104 -7.84 10.22 -4.88
N SER A 105 -8.48 9.90 -6.02
CA SER A 105 -9.94 10.00 -6.16
C SER A 105 -10.69 9.08 -5.20
N TYR A 106 -10.05 8.02 -4.70
CA TYR A 106 -10.65 7.08 -3.76
C TYR A 106 -10.55 7.55 -2.31
N LEU A 107 -9.56 8.38 -1.99
CA LEU A 107 -9.33 8.91 -0.65
C LEU A 107 -10.33 10.00 -0.30
N SER A 108 -11.31 9.63 0.53
CA SER A 108 -12.26 10.54 1.16
C SER A 108 -11.88 10.84 2.61
N GLU A 109 -12.47 11.88 3.18
CA GLU A 109 -12.22 12.29 4.57
C GLU A 109 -12.44 11.16 5.61
N PRO A 110 -13.46 10.28 5.50
CA PRO A 110 -13.58 9.13 6.39
C PRO A 110 -12.43 8.11 6.29
N MET A 111 -11.73 8.04 5.16
CA MET A 111 -10.60 7.12 4.98
C MET A 111 -9.32 7.67 5.59
N GLY A 112 -9.13 8.97 5.47
CA GLY A 112 -7.91 9.66 5.85
C GLY A 112 -7.05 10.06 4.66
N LYS A 113 -5.77 10.25 4.94
CA LYS A 113 -4.78 10.86 4.04
C LYS A 113 -3.67 9.90 3.65
N LEU A 114 -3.80 8.60 3.91
CA LEU A 114 -2.81 7.59 3.53
C LEU A 114 -3.40 6.58 2.55
N ALA A 115 -2.74 6.41 1.42
CA ALA A 115 -2.92 5.27 0.52
C ALA A 115 -1.57 4.68 0.12
N ILE A 116 -1.59 3.41 -0.27
CA ILE A 116 -0.41 2.64 -0.62
C ILE A 116 -0.68 1.94 -1.95
N ILE A 117 0.18 2.17 -2.94
CA ILE A 117 0.14 1.47 -4.22
C ILE A 117 1.26 0.44 -4.23
N ILE A 118 0.90 -0.83 -4.31
CA ILE A 118 1.84 -1.95 -4.43
C ILE A 118 2.09 -2.24 -5.91
N CYS A 119 3.35 -2.21 -6.29
CA CYS A 119 3.80 -2.17 -7.67
C CYS A 119 4.74 -3.33 -7.96
N ASN A 120 4.54 -4.02 -9.08
CA ASN A 120 5.48 -5.06 -9.53
C ASN A 120 6.81 -4.49 -10.08
N LYS A 121 6.89 -3.18 -10.29
CA LYS A 121 8.07 -2.46 -10.80
C LYS A 121 8.10 -1.02 -10.29
N LEU A 122 9.22 -0.34 -10.48
CA LEU A 122 9.36 1.06 -10.08
C LEU A 122 8.40 1.97 -10.88
N PRO A 123 7.67 2.87 -10.20
CA PRO A 123 6.91 3.92 -10.86
C PRO A 123 7.82 4.86 -11.66
N GLU A 124 7.27 5.51 -12.69
CA GLU A 124 8.03 6.53 -13.41
C GLU A 124 8.08 7.85 -12.65
N ARG A 125 9.07 8.70 -12.98
CA ARG A 125 9.25 10.04 -12.37
C ARG A 125 7.97 10.88 -12.33
N GLY A 126 7.11 10.76 -13.36
CA GLY A 126 5.83 11.45 -13.42
C GLY A 126 4.90 11.10 -12.25
N ALA A 127 4.86 9.83 -11.83
CA ALA A 127 4.05 9.35 -10.72
C ALA A 127 4.53 9.96 -9.39
N TYR A 128 5.85 10.02 -9.18
CA TYR A 128 6.46 10.65 -8.00
C TYR A 128 6.13 12.15 -7.91
N ILE A 129 6.29 12.88 -9.02
CA ILE A 129 5.91 14.31 -9.07
C ILE A 129 4.42 14.49 -8.77
N GLN A 130 3.57 13.59 -9.30
CA GLN A 130 2.12 13.68 -9.10
C GLN A 130 1.71 13.46 -7.64
N ARG A 131 2.26 12.44 -6.96
CA ARG A 131 1.95 12.20 -5.54
C ARG A 131 2.40 13.36 -4.66
N ASN A 132 3.55 13.96 -4.97
CA ASN A 132 4.04 15.14 -4.27
C ASN A 132 3.07 16.31 -4.49
N SER A 133 2.72 16.62 -5.73
CA SER A 133 1.77 17.69 -6.04
C SER A 133 0.41 17.51 -5.33
N ILE A 134 -0.08 16.28 -5.17
CA ILE A 134 -1.29 15.99 -4.38
C ILE A 134 -1.07 16.31 -2.90
N TYR A 135 0.06 15.91 -2.33
CA TYR A 135 0.40 16.23 -0.95
C TYR A 135 0.49 17.74 -0.69
N SER A 136 1.16 18.54 -1.54
CA SER A 136 1.22 20.00 -1.34
C SER A 136 -0.16 20.65 -1.24
N ARG A 137 -1.13 20.10 -1.96
CA ARG A 137 -2.48 20.69 -2.09
C ARG A 137 -3.47 20.15 -1.07
N GLN A 138 -3.35 18.88 -0.70
CA GLN A 138 -4.37 18.15 0.07
C GLN A 138 -3.82 17.47 1.33
N GLY A 139 -2.50 17.44 1.52
CA GLY A 139 -1.84 16.72 2.61
C GLY A 139 -1.99 15.19 2.53
N LYS A 140 -2.39 14.65 1.37
CA LYS A 140 -2.54 13.21 1.15
C LYS A 140 -1.21 12.57 0.76
N VAL A 141 -0.81 11.54 1.47
CA VAL A 141 0.38 10.72 1.24
C VAL A 141 -0.01 9.46 0.46
N ILE A 142 0.61 9.28 -0.71
CA ILE A 142 0.44 8.08 -1.53
C ILE A 142 1.80 7.40 -1.68
N LEU A 143 2.00 6.30 -0.96
CA LEU A 143 3.26 5.56 -0.98
C LEU A 143 3.31 4.57 -2.14
N PHE A 144 4.53 4.24 -2.56
CA PHE A 144 4.79 3.16 -3.50
C PHE A 144 5.55 2.04 -2.78
N ILE A 145 5.00 0.84 -2.79
CA ILE A 145 5.64 -0.36 -2.26
C ILE A 145 5.97 -1.27 -3.43
N THR A 146 7.22 -1.74 -3.51
CA THR A 146 7.65 -2.67 -4.56
C THR A 146 7.67 -4.10 -4.04
N ARG A 147 7.91 -5.07 -4.94
CA ARG A 147 8.20 -6.46 -4.55
C ARG A 147 9.36 -6.55 -3.55
N GLU A 148 10.40 -5.72 -3.72
CA GLU A 148 11.55 -5.70 -2.82
C GLU A 148 11.16 -5.21 -1.42
N HIS A 149 10.34 -4.16 -1.33
CA HIS A 149 9.82 -3.70 -0.04
C HIS A 149 8.94 -4.77 0.64
N LEU A 150 8.13 -5.51 -0.12
CA LEU A 150 7.35 -6.63 0.46
C LEU A 150 8.25 -7.76 0.99
N LYS A 151 9.31 -8.12 0.25
CA LYS A 151 10.30 -9.11 0.71
C LYS A 151 11.02 -8.64 1.97
N GLU A 152 11.37 -7.36 2.03
CA GLU A 152 11.98 -6.73 3.20
C GLU A 152 11.05 -6.77 4.41
N MET A 153 9.77 -6.39 4.26
CA MET A 153 8.76 -6.50 5.32
C MET A 153 8.59 -7.94 5.82
N LEU A 154 8.59 -8.92 4.92
CA LEU A 154 8.54 -10.33 5.30
C LEU A 154 9.79 -10.74 6.10
N SER A 155 10.98 -10.26 5.73
CA SER A 155 12.21 -10.51 6.49
C SER A 155 12.22 -9.81 7.86
N ILE A 156 11.73 -8.58 7.95
CA ILE A 156 11.52 -7.85 9.23
C ILE A 156 10.63 -8.70 10.15
N LYS A 157 9.51 -9.21 9.62
CA LYS A 157 8.60 -10.09 10.37
C LYS A 157 9.27 -11.39 10.82
N GLU A 158 10.12 -11.99 9.98
CA GLU A 158 10.87 -13.20 10.31
C GLU A 158 11.80 -13.01 11.51
N ARG A 159 12.39 -11.81 11.65
CA ARG A 159 13.23 -11.44 12.80
C ARG A 159 12.45 -11.10 14.07
N GLY A 160 11.12 -11.02 14.00
CA GLY A 160 10.25 -10.63 15.11
C GLY A 160 10.12 -9.12 15.32
N GLU A 161 10.53 -8.33 14.34
CA GLU A 161 10.39 -6.86 14.32
C GLU A 161 9.03 -6.45 13.68
N ASP A 162 8.62 -5.18 13.81
CA ASP A 162 7.35 -4.69 13.25
C ASP A 162 7.53 -4.25 11.78
N PRO A 163 6.91 -4.93 10.79
CA PRO A 163 7.02 -4.54 9.39
C PRO A 163 6.44 -3.16 9.07
N CYS A 164 5.65 -2.58 9.98
CA CYS A 164 5.14 -1.22 9.85
C CYS A 164 6.26 -0.18 9.99
N ASP A 165 7.41 -0.52 10.59
CA ASP A 165 8.59 0.36 10.63
C ASP A 165 8.98 0.83 9.22
N LEU A 166 8.99 -0.08 8.23
CA LEU A 166 9.30 0.28 6.84
C LEU A 166 8.23 1.21 6.23
N ILE A 167 6.97 1.15 6.68
CA ILE A 167 5.96 2.12 6.24
C ILE A 167 6.28 3.51 6.80
N ILE A 168 6.67 3.61 8.08
CA ILE A 168 7.08 4.87 8.70
C ILE A 168 8.28 5.46 7.96
N ASP A 169 9.33 4.66 7.71
CA ASP A 169 10.52 5.11 6.99
C ASP A 169 10.17 5.66 5.60
N LEU A 170 9.25 5.00 4.88
CA LEU A 170 8.78 5.45 3.57
C LEU A 170 7.94 6.74 3.64
N VAL A 171 7.18 6.95 4.72
CA VAL A 171 6.46 8.21 4.98
C VAL A 171 7.45 9.34 5.27
N GLU A 172 8.44 9.11 6.13
CA GLU A 172 9.48 10.10 6.45
C GLU A 172 10.30 10.45 5.21
N GLN A 173 10.71 9.45 4.43
CA GLN A 173 11.39 9.67 3.17
C GLN A 173 10.51 10.44 2.18
N PHE A 174 9.20 10.15 2.14
CA PHE A 174 8.26 10.91 1.32
C PHE A 174 8.24 12.39 1.71
N TYR A 175 8.24 12.72 3.01
CA TYR A 175 8.28 14.10 3.47
C TYR A 175 9.56 14.82 3.09
N LEU A 176 10.72 14.15 3.14
CA LEU A 176 11.99 14.71 2.71
C LEU A 176 12.06 14.96 1.19
N GLN A 177 11.34 14.15 0.40
CA GLN A 177 11.33 14.25 -1.06
C GLN A 177 10.25 15.19 -1.61
N HIS A 178 9.44 15.80 -0.75
CA HIS A 178 8.28 16.57 -1.19
C HIS A 178 8.64 17.96 -1.76
N GLU A 179 9.81 18.50 -1.43
CA GLU A 179 10.31 19.80 -1.91
C GLU A 179 10.57 19.84 -3.43
#